data_AF-X1J9T4-F1
#
_entry.id   AF-X1J9T4-F1
#
_cell.length_a   1.000
_cell.length_b   1.000
_cell.length_c   1.000
_cell.angle_alpha   90.00
_cell.angle_beta   90.00
_cell.angle_gamma   90.00
#
_symmetry.space_group_name_H-M   'P 1'
#
loop_
_entity.id
_entity.type
_entity.pdbx_description
1 polymer ?
#
loop_
_entity_poly.entity_id
_entity_poly.type
_entity_poly.pdbx_seq_one_letter_code
_entity_poly.pdbx_strand_id
1 'polypeptide(L)'
;AIYGGTGQTIYTIGDILYASATNTLAKLAGSAGFLKSTGVAAPSWSAVNLGTADVTSTLPVARGGTGLNATGTANQLLGMNSAASALEYKTLSGTANRLTVTHTAGTATLDIAATYLGQTSITTLGTITTGEWQGTAIGTQWGGTGLTSLTQGYIPFGKGTSAFGSSANLFWDEANSRLGIGTSSPSTLLHVYGTSTLHNVLPQTTNTYTLGSSTYKWANLYAATTTIGDTIVIGTDSISATSTLTISTDNSAHLILSPSGNVGIGTAIPSA
;
A
#
# COMPACT_ATOMS: atom_id res chain seq x y z
N ALA A 1 58.60 30.59 -73.81
CA ALA A 1 59.81 29.74 -73.71
C ALA A 1 59.38 28.29 -73.75
N ILE A 2 60.08 27.44 -74.50
CA ILE A 2 59.85 25.97 -74.60
C ILE A 2 60.18 25.24 -73.28
N TYR A 3 60.73 25.97 -72.31
CA TYR A 3 61.05 25.48 -70.97
C TYR A 3 60.19 26.27 -69.98
N GLY A 4 59.14 25.62 -69.48
CA GLY A 4 58.01 26.20 -68.73
C GLY A 4 58.36 26.82 -67.37
N GLY A 5 59.09 27.94 -67.37
CA GLY A 5 59.29 28.77 -66.18
C GLY A 5 58.10 29.69 -65.89
N THR A 6 57.98 30.14 -64.64
CA THR A 6 56.89 31.03 -64.17
C THR A 6 57.08 32.50 -64.56
N GLY A 7 58.30 32.89 -64.98
CA GLY A 7 58.65 34.28 -65.29
C GLY A 7 58.73 35.22 -64.07
N GLN A 8 58.58 34.69 -62.85
CA GLN A 8 58.66 35.46 -61.62
C GLN A 8 60.05 35.31 -60.98
N THR A 9 60.71 36.43 -60.72
CA THR A 9 62.09 36.48 -60.21
C THR A 9 62.19 36.91 -58.75
N ILE A 10 61.07 37.31 -58.13
CA ILE A 10 60.97 37.73 -56.72
C ILE A 10 59.71 37.14 -56.11
N TYR A 11 59.84 36.58 -54.91
CA TYR A 11 58.72 36.08 -54.11
C TYR A 11 58.88 36.48 -52.66
N THR A 12 57.77 36.80 -52.02
CA THR A 12 57.69 36.94 -50.56
C THR A 12 57.12 35.64 -49.95
N ILE A 13 57.44 35.37 -48.67
CA ILE A 13 56.91 34.20 -47.96
C ILE A 13 55.38 34.28 -47.92
N GLY A 14 54.70 33.19 -48.31
CA GLY A 14 53.24 33.11 -48.35
C GLY A 14 52.60 33.52 -49.67
N ASP A 15 53.36 34.03 -50.64
CA ASP A 15 52.86 34.26 -52.01
C ASP A 15 52.41 32.94 -52.65
N ILE A 16 51.36 33.03 -53.46
CA ILE A 16 50.84 31.89 -54.22
C ILE A 16 50.93 32.20 -55.71
N LEU A 17 51.35 31.21 -56.49
CA LEU A 17 51.28 31.26 -57.95
C LEU A 17 49.90 30.82 -58.43
N TYR A 18 49.32 31.57 -59.35
CA TYR A 18 48.05 31.23 -60.00
C TYR A 18 48.15 31.46 -61.51
N ALA A 19 47.35 30.72 -62.28
CA ALA A 19 47.22 30.96 -63.71
C ALA A 19 46.42 32.24 -63.94
N SER A 20 47.07 33.29 -64.44
CA SER A 20 46.40 34.53 -64.84
C SER A 20 45.89 34.48 -66.28
N ALA A 21 46.40 33.55 -67.08
CA ALA A 21 45.92 33.22 -68.42
C ALA A 21 46.33 31.78 -68.79
N THR A 22 45.86 31.28 -69.94
CA THR A 22 46.07 29.89 -70.41
C THR A 22 47.54 29.45 -70.44
N ASN A 23 48.46 30.38 -70.66
CA ASN A 23 49.90 30.12 -70.75
C ASN A 23 50.73 31.06 -69.86
N THR A 24 50.12 31.67 -68.84
CA THR A 24 50.79 32.67 -68.00
C THR A 24 50.48 32.45 -66.53
N LEU A 25 51.55 32.37 -65.73
CA LEU A 25 51.47 32.32 -64.28
C LEU A 25 51.76 33.72 -63.71
N ALA A 26 50.89 34.18 -62.84
CA ALA A 26 51.09 35.37 -62.03
C ALA A 26 51.23 34.97 -60.55
N LYS A 27 51.70 35.90 -59.74
CA LYS A 27 51.76 35.74 -58.29
C LYS A 27 50.67 36.56 -57.63
N LEU A 28 50.01 35.96 -56.65
CA LEU A 28 49.16 36.64 -55.70
C LEU A 28 49.96 36.79 -54.40
N ALA A 29 50.11 38.02 -53.93
CA ALA A 29 50.80 38.27 -52.67
C ALA A 29 50.10 37.53 -51.52
N GLY A 30 50.89 36.92 -50.64
CA GLY A 30 50.37 36.24 -49.46
C GLY A 30 49.58 37.20 -48.56
N SER A 31 48.43 36.75 -48.09
CA SER A 31 47.58 37.51 -47.19
C SER A 31 46.77 36.56 -46.30
N ALA A 32 46.27 37.04 -45.15
CA ALA A 32 45.51 36.22 -44.20
C ALA A 32 44.08 35.92 -44.69
N GLY A 33 43.58 34.70 -44.45
CA GLY A 33 42.19 34.29 -44.77
C GLY A 33 42.10 32.92 -45.46
N PHE A 34 40.91 32.57 -45.95
CA PHE A 34 40.68 31.43 -46.84
C PHE A 34 40.78 31.88 -48.29
N LEU A 35 41.52 31.15 -49.11
CA LEU A 35 41.57 31.48 -50.53
C LEU A 35 40.24 31.09 -51.18
N LYS A 36 39.55 32.06 -51.78
CA LYS A 36 38.36 31.83 -52.59
C LYS A 36 38.69 31.95 -54.06
N SER A 37 38.27 30.92 -54.79
CA SER A 37 38.19 31.00 -56.24
C SER A 37 37.07 31.96 -56.63
N THR A 38 37.34 32.79 -57.64
CA THR A 38 36.36 33.70 -58.26
C THR A 38 35.98 33.24 -59.67
N GLY A 39 36.28 31.98 -60.02
CA GLY A 39 36.10 31.46 -61.37
C GLY A 39 37.22 31.93 -62.32
N VAL A 40 36.88 32.73 -63.33
CA VAL A 40 37.79 33.14 -64.42
C VAL A 40 38.70 34.34 -64.09
N ALA A 41 38.48 35.00 -62.96
CA ALA A 41 39.32 36.10 -62.46
C ALA A 41 40.38 35.59 -61.47
N ALA A 42 41.30 36.48 -61.05
CA ALA A 42 42.31 36.14 -60.05
C ALA A 42 41.67 35.70 -58.72
N PRO A 43 42.16 34.61 -58.08
CA PRO A 43 41.65 34.19 -56.79
C PRO A 43 41.94 35.27 -55.75
N SER A 44 41.17 35.25 -54.67
CA SER A 44 41.25 36.27 -53.63
C SER A 44 41.19 35.64 -52.25
N TRP A 45 41.88 36.21 -51.28
CA TRP A 45 41.81 35.77 -49.88
C TRP A 45 40.58 36.40 -49.20
N SER A 46 39.74 35.58 -48.57
CA SER A 46 38.51 36.00 -47.88
C SER A 46 38.02 34.95 -46.86
N ALA A 47 36.94 35.17 -46.10
CA ALA A 47 36.46 34.25 -45.05
C ALA A 47 35.24 33.39 -45.46
N VAL A 48 34.91 32.29 -44.76
CA VAL A 48 33.77 31.38 -45.06
C VAL A 48 32.38 32.00 -44.77
N ASN A 49 31.40 31.89 -45.69
CA ASN A 49 29.99 32.37 -45.58
C ASN A 49 29.04 31.30 -45.02
N LEU A 50 28.34 31.55 -43.91
CA LEU A 50 27.50 30.55 -43.22
C LEU A 50 25.97 30.59 -43.54
N GLY A 51 25.52 31.43 -44.49
CA GLY A 51 24.09 31.77 -44.63
C GLY A 51 23.41 31.43 -45.95
N THR A 52 24.03 31.70 -47.11
CA THR A 52 23.35 31.52 -48.41
C THR A 52 24.25 31.16 -49.57
N ALA A 53 25.57 31.35 -49.44
CA ALA A 53 26.52 31.19 -50.57
C ALA A 53 27.64 30.18 -50.31
N ASP A 54 28.31 30.21 -49.15
CA ASP A 54 29.31 29.17 -48.79
C ASP A 54 28.72 28.11 -47.83
N VAL A 55 27.60 28.41 -47.16
CA VAL A 55 26.68 27.49 -46.45
C VAL A 55 25.29 27.95 -46.84
N THR A 56 24.71 27.29 -47.83
CA THR A 56 23.44 27.67 -48.45
C THR A 56 22.24 27.05 -47.74
N SER A 57 22.44 26.66 -46.48
CA SER A 57 21.60 25.76 -45.68
C SER A 57 21.53 26.23 -44.23
N THR A 58 20.61 25.70 -43.41
CA THR A 58 20.52 26.14 -42.01
C THR A 58 21.78 25.78 -41.20
N LEU A 59 22.42 26.82 -40.65
CA LEU A 59 23.58 26.74 -39.76
C LEU A 59 23.14 26.30 -38.34
N PRO A 60 23.58 25.15 -37.71
CA PRO A 60 23.14 24.36 -36.47
C PRO A 60 23.34 24.90 -35.04
N VAL A 61 22.47 24.76 -33.99
CA VAL A 61 22.45 25.58 -32.70
C VAL A 61 23.74 25.63 -31.94
N ALA A 62 24.46 24.53 -32.06
CA ALA A 62 25.74 24.29 -31.44
C ALA A 62 26.90 24.50 -32.42
N ARG A 63 26.61 24.50 -33.72
CA ARG A 63 27.46 25.18 -34.70
C ARG A 63 27.19 26.70 -34.70
N GLY A 64 26.17 27.20 -34.00
CA GLY A 64 25.31 28.31 -34.51
C GLY A 64 23.76 28.15 -34.39
N GLY A 65 22.99 27.56 -35.33
CA GLY A 65 21.49 27.35 -35.33
C GLY A 65 20.73 26.03 -35.81
N THR A 66 19.89 25.38 -35.00
CA THR A 66 19.31 24.02 -35.20
C THR A 66 18.23 23.87 -36.29
N GLY A 67 18.42 24.35 -37.52
CA GLY A 67 17.23 24.71 -38.31
C GLY A 67 16.52 25.95 -37.71
N LEU A 68 16.99 26.36 -36.53
CA LEU A 68 16.45 27.36 -35.63
C LEU A 68 17.55 28.37 -35.39
N ASN A 69 17.13 29.61 -35.35
CA ASN A 69 18.07 30.71 -35.49
C ASN A 69 18.51 31.26 -34.12
N ALA A 70 18.14 30.58 -33.03
CA ALA A 70 18.36 31.02 -31.65
C ALA A 70 18.46 29.82 -30.71
N THR A 71 19.08 30.02 -29.53
CA THR A 71 18.90 29.18 -28.34
C THR A 71 17.52 29.42 -27.72
N GLY A 72 16.95 28.44 -27.03
CA GLY A 72 15.62 28.55 -26.40
C GLY A 72 15.59 29.45 -25.16
N THR A 73 14.40 29.66 -24.62
CA THR A 73 14.23 30.29 -23.29
C THR A 73 14.49 29.27 -22.18
N ALA A 74 14.63 29.77 -20.95
CA ALA A 74 14.81 28.92 -19.79
C ALA A 74 13.72 27.85 -19.75
N ASN A 75 14.08 26.66 -19.26
CA ASN A 75 13.13 25.59 -18.99
C ASN A 75 12.49 24.99 -20.27
N GLN A 76 13.13 25.22 -21.42
CA GLN A 76 12.73 24.65 -22.70
C GLN A 76 13.67 23.54 -23.12
N LEU A 77 13.09 22.50 -23.73
CA LEU A 77 13.82 21.46 -24.43
C LEU A 77 13.69 21.70 -25.93
N LEU A 78 14.76 21.41 -26.66
CA LEU A 78 14.71 21.38 -28.12
C LEU A 78 13.93 20.13 -28.56
N GLY A 79 12.88 20.30 -29.37
CA GLY A 79 12.05 19.22 -29.89
C GLY A 79 11.55 19.52 -31.31
N MET A 80 10.75 18.63 -31.90
CA MET A 80 10.16 18.87 -33.22
C MET A 80 8.83 19.62 -33.11
N ASN A 81 8.54 20.51 -34.05
CA ASN A 81 7.23 21.14 -34.12
C ASN A 81 6.12 20.11 -34.42
N SER A 82 4.87 20.48 -34.13
CA SER A 82 3.73 19.57 -34.30
C SER A 82 3.51 19.12 -35.75
N ALA A 83 3.92 19.95 -36.71
CA ALA A 83 3.88 19.63 -38.14
C ALA A 83 5.10 18.80 -38.61
N ALA A 84 6.00 18.47 -37.69
CA ALA A 84 7.26 17.76 -37.94
C ALA A 84 8.14 18.36 -39.07
N SER A 85 8.08 19.68 -39.32
CA SER A 85 8.78 20.41 -40.38
C SER A 85 10.01 21.22 -39.93
N ALA A 86 10.17 21.45 -38.63
CA ALA A 86 11.32 22.15 -38.06
C ALA A 86 11.53 21.71 -36.61
N LEU A 87 12.75 21.85 -36.11
CA LEU A 87 12.98 21.88 -34.67
C LEU A 87 12.30 23.13 -34.08
N GLU A 88 11.93 23.09 -32.81
CA GLU A 88 11.40 24.18 -32.02
C GLU A 88 11.78 24.02 -30.55
N TYR A 89 11.68 25.09 -29.78
CA TYR A 89 11.81 25.00 -28.32
C TYR A 89 10.44 24.71 -27.70
N LYS A 90 10.39 23.62 -26.94
CA LYS A 90 9.20 23.20 -26.20
C LYS A 90 9.36 23.54 -24.73
N THR A 91 8.45 24.34 -24.22
CA THR A 91 8.35 24.57 -22.77
C THR A 91 7.96 23.26 -22.09
N LEU A 92 8.79 22.83 -21.16
CA LEU A 92 8.47 21.68 -20.33
C LEU A 92 7.72 22.18 -19.09
N SER A 93 6.43 21.91 -19.07
CA SER A 93 5.53 22.29 -17.98
C SER A 93 4.68 21.11 -17.56
N GLY A 94 4.38 21.07 -16.27
CA GLY A 94 3.40 20.14 -15.72
C GLY A 94 2.05 20.81 -15.60
N THR A 95 0.97 20.02 -15.59
CA THR A 95 -0.34 20.56 -15.23
C THR A 95 -0.37 20.83 -13.73
N ALA A 96 -0.86 22.01 -13.34
CA ALA A 96 -1.06 22.37 -11.94
C ALA A 96 -1.79 21.24 -11.18
N ASN A 97 -1.32 20.94 -9.97
CA ASN A 97 -1.85 19.88 -9.12
C ASN A 97 -1.75 18.45 -9.69
N ARG A 98 -0.94 18.19 -10.73
CA ARG A 98 -0.69 16.83 -11.24
C ARG A 98 0.79 16.51 -11.38
N LEU A 99 1.52 17.35 -12.10
CA LEU A 99 2.94 17.17 -12.35
C LEU A 99 3.65 18.47 -11.98
N THR A 100 4.65 18.38 -11.13
CA THR A 100 5.60 19.46 -10.89
C THR A 100 6.79 19.26 -11.80
N VAL A 101 7.13 20.30 -12.55
CA VAL A 101 8.39 20.33 -13.30
C VAL A 101 9.27 21.38 -12.64
N THR A 102 10.37 20.93 -12.04
CA THR A 102 11.36 21.81 -11.43
C THR A 102 12.58 21.88 -12.34
N HIS A 103 13.02 23.10 -12.61
CA HIS A 103 14.17 23.37 -13.46
C HIS A 103 15.31 23.89 -12.59
N THR A 104 16.47 23.24 -12.65
CA THR A 104 17.69 23.69 -11.99
C THR A 104 18.87 23.61 -12.96
N ALA A 105 20.01 24.20 -12.61
CA ALA A 105 21.18 24.15 -13.46
C ALA A 105 21.57 22.69 -13.76
N GLY A 106 21.57 22.32 -15.04
CA GLY A 106 21.96 20.98 -15.49
C GLY A 106 20.90 19.89 -15.33
N THR A 107 19.74 20.16 -14.70
CA THR A 107 18.67 19.15 -14.55
C THR A 107 17.26 19.75 -14.70
N ALA A 108 16.38 18.99 -15.32
CA ALA A 108 14.94 19.19 -15.23
C ALA A 108 14.37 17.95 -14.54
N THR A 109 13.76 18.13 -13.37
CA THR A 109 13.14 17.03 -12.62
C THR A 109 11.64 17.07 -12.83
N LEU A 110 11.08 15.92 -13.20
CA LEU A 110 9.64 15.70 -13.27
C LEU A 110 9.25 14.90 -12.04
N ASP A 111 8.36 15.46 -11.23
CA ASP A 111 7.83 14.81 -10.04
C ASP A 111 6.31 14.91 -10.02
N ILE A 112 5.67 13.95 -9.37
CA ILE A 112 4.24 14.05 -9.09
C ILE A 112 4.03 15.24 -8.15
N ALA A 113 3.06 16.09 -8.48
CA ALA A 113 2.80 17.26 -7.64
C ALA A 113 2.43 16.80 -6.21
N ALA A 114 3.00 17.43 -5.19
CA ALA A 114 2.66 17.11 -3.79
C ALA A 114 1.17 17.30 -3.47
N THR A 115 0.46 18.12 -4.26
CA THR A 115 -0.98 18.34 -4.17
C THR A 115 -1.81 17.39 -5.04
N TYR A 116 -1.19 16.45 -5.73
CA TYR A 116 -1.88 15.52 -6.62
C TYR A 116 -2.69 14.50 -5.79
N LEU A 117 -4.01 14.63 -5.87
CA LEU A 117 -4.97 13.78 -5.15
C LEU A 117 -5.18 12.39 -5.82
N GLY A 118 -4.36 12.03 -6.80
CA GLY A 118 -4.58 10.87 -7.67
C GLY A 118 -5.55 11.16 -8.82
N GLN A 119 -5.66 10.21 -9.75
CA GLN A 119 -6.60 10.26 -10.87
C GLN A 119 -7.86 9.46 -10.51
N THR A 120 -9.05 9.99 -10.79
CA THR A 120 -10.31 9.22 -10.68
C THR A 120 -10.36 8.04 -11.66
N SER A 121 -9.50 8.05 -12.67
CA SER A 121 -9.33 7.03 -13.71
C SER A 121 -8.41 5.87 -13.32
N ILE A 122 -8.07 5.70 -12.03
CA ILE A 122 -7.42 4.47 -11.61
C ILE A 122 -8.46 3.34 -11.56
N THR A 123 -8.72 2.75 -12.71
CA THR A 123 -9.75 1.72 -12.94
C THR A 123 -9.31 0.30 -12.56
N THR A 124 -8.09 0.15 -12.04
CA THR A 124 -7.43 -1.14 -11.72
C THR A 124 -6.58 -1.09 -10.45
N LEU A 125 -6.97 -0.31 -9.43
CA LEU A 125 -6.35 -0.48 -8.11
C LEU A 125 -7.16 -1.42 -7.23
N GLY A 126 -6.52 -2.53 -6.88
CA GLY A 126 -7.00 -3.48 -5.88
C GLY A 126 -5.89 -4.00 -4.96
N THR A 127 -4.74 -3.34 -4.87
CA THR A 127 -3.68 -3.77 -3.93
C THR A 127 -2.76 -2.61 -3.56
N ILE A 128 -2.69 -2.27 -2.27
CA ILE A 128 -1.55 -1.53 -1.71
C ILE A 128 -0.54 -2.59 -1.24
N THR A 129 0.46 -2.91 -2.05
CA THR A 129 1.51 -3.89 -1.67
C THR A 129 2.49 -3.29 -0.67
N THR A 130 2.78 -1.99 -0.79
CA THR A 130 3.63 -1.20 0.10
C THR A 130 3.04 0.19 0.26
N GLY A 131 2.89 0.67 1.50
CA GLY A 131 2.30 1.97 1.81
C GLY A 131 1.23 1.88 2.90
N GLU A 132 0.94 3.01 3.54
CA GLU A 132 -0.15 3.12 4.51
C GLU A 132 -1.43 3.60 3.80
N TRP A 133 -2.56 2.93 4.05
CA TRP A 133 -3.86 3.43 3.60
C TRP A 133 -4.22 4.69 4.39
N GLN A 134 -4.08 5.85 3.78
CA GLN A 134 -4.45 7.16 4.36
C GLN A 134 -5.86 7.63 3.91
N GLY A 135 -6.62 6.75 3.25
CA GLY A 135 -7.97 7.05 2.75
C GLY A 135 -9.05 6.93 3.83
N THR A 136 -10.29 7.28 3.49
CA THR A 136 -11.46 6.97 4.31
C THR A 136 -11.61 5.45 4.50
N ALA A 137 -12.32 5.01 5.54
CA ALA A 137 -12.59 3.58 5.73
C ALA A 137 -13.24 2.99 4.47
N ILE A 138 -12.78 1.81 4.06
CA ILE A 138 -13.41 1.09 2.96
C ILE A 138 -14.83 0.73 3.41
N GLY A 139 -15.81 1.19 2.64
CA GLY A 139 -17.22 0.89 2.91
C GLY A 139 -17.50 -0.61 2.84
N THR A 140 -18.49 -1.07 3.60
CA THR A 140 -18.85 -2.50 3.70
C THR A 140 -19.28 -3.10 2.37
N GLN A 141 -19.87 -2.30 1.49
CA GLN A 141 -20.22 -2.67 0.11
C GLN A 141 -19.00 -3.07 -0.75
N TRP A 142 -17.79 -2.73 -0.32
CA TRP A 142 -16.53 -3.02 -1.00
C TRP A 142 -15.65 -3.97 -0.20
N GLY A 143 -16.22 -4.73 0.75
CA GLY A 143 -15.51 -5.69 1.57
C GLY A 143 -14.74 -5.11 2.76
N GLY A 144 -14.84 -3.79 2.99
CA GLY A 144 -14.28 -3.17 4.19
C GLY A 144 -15.14 -3.42 5.44
N THR A 145 -14.60 -3.10 6.61
CA THR A 145 -15.35 -3.19 7.88
C THR A 145 -16.22 -1.96 8.13
N GLY A 146 -15.98 -0.86 7.40
CA GLY A 146 -16.58 0.45 7.66
C GLY A 146 -16.14 1.10 8.98
N LEU A 147 -15.09 0.58 9.63
CA LEU A 147 -14.51 1.12 10.85
C LEU A 147 -13.15 1.78 10.57
N THR A 148 -12.89 2.95 11.15
CA THR A 148 -11.57 3.61 11.12
C THR A 148 -10.70 3.25 12.32
N SER A 149 -11.31 2.76 13.40
CA SER A 149 -10.65 2.32 14.62
C SER A 149 -11.55 1.33 15.37
N LEU A 150 -10.96 0.62 16.33
CA LEU A 150 -11.65 -0.29 17.23
C LEU A 150 -11.12 -0.07 18.65
N THR A 151 -12.01 0.05 19.62
CA THR A 151 -11.61 0.16 21.04
C THR A 151 -10.84 -1.09 21.44
N GLN A 152 -9.74 -0.93 22.20
CA GLN A 152 -8.92 -2.05 22.64
C GLN A 152 -9.79 -3.12 23.33
N GLY A 153 -9.54 -4.37 22.94
CA GLY A 153 -10.27 -5.54 23.44
C GLY A 153 -11.66 -5.72 22.85
N TYR A 154 -12.26 -4.77 22.15
CA TYR A 154 -13.56 -5.02 21.52
C TYR A 154 -13.37 -5.95 20.32
N ILE A 155 -14.25 -6.94 20.17
CA ILE A 155 -14.27 -7.81 18.99
C ILE A 155 -15.33 -7.26 18.03
N PRO A 156 -15.01 -7.02 16.74
CA PRO A 156 -15.97 -6.50 15.79
C PRO A 156 -16.88 -7.63 15.29
N PHE A 157 -18.15 -7.31 15.05
CA PHE A 157 -19.17 -8.29 14.61
C PHE A 157 -20.02 -7.73 13.47
N GLY A 158 -20.57 -8.63 12.65
CA GLY A 158 -21.40 -8.26 11.50
C GLY A 158 -22.66 -7.51 11.93
N LYS A 159 -23.02 -6.45 11.19
CA LYS A 159 -24.21 -5.61 11.41
C LYS A 159 -25.06 -5.47 10.15
N GLY A 160 -25.25 -6.58 9.45
CA GLY A 160 -25.93 -6.60 8.15
C GLY A 160 -25.16 -5.82 7.09
N THR A 161 -25.82 -4.90 6.39
CA THR A 161 -25.22 -4.04 5.36
C THR A 161 -24.48 -2.81 5.92
N SER A 162 -24.62 -2.53 7.22
CA SER A 162 -23.95 -1.42 7.90
C SER A 162 -22.50 -1.75 8.26
N ALA A 163 -21.72 -0.73 8.64
CA ALA A 163 -20.41 -0.90 9.26
C ALA A 163 -20.45 -1.90 10.43
N PHE A 164 -19.35 -2.63 10.63
CA PHE A 164 -19.24 -3.64 11.68
C PHE A 164 -19.57 -3.02 13.04
N GLY A 165 -20.35 -3.75 13.83
CA GLY A 165 -20.62 -3.37 15.21
C GLY A 165 -19.44 -3.72 16.10
N SER A 166 -19.32 -3.02 17.23
CA SER A 166 -18.46 -3.42 18.33
C SER A 166 -19.15 -3.05 19.64
N SER A 167 -18.82 -3.75 20.72
CA SER A 167 -19.49 -3.58 22.02
C SER A 167 -18.58 -4.01 23.16
N ALA A 168 -18.69 -3.33 24.31
CA ALA A 168 -18.04 -3.73 25.55
C ALA A 168 -18.46 -5.13 26.03
N ASN A 169 -19.63 -5.61 25.57
CA ASN A 169 -20.17 -6.91 25.96
C ASN A 169 -19.52 -8.09 25.23
N LEU A 170 -18.65 -7.86 24.25
CA LEU A 170 -17.87 -8.91 23.58
C LEU A 170 -16.41 -8.47 23.55
N PHE A 171 -15.65 -9.00 24.52
CA PHE A 171 -14.34 -8.45 24.89
C PHE A 171 -13.26 -9.52 24.89
N TRP A 172 -12.13 -9.23 24.25
CA TRP A 172 -10.89 -9.98 24.35
C TRP A 172 -9.91 -9.25 25.26
N ASP A 173 -9.59 -9.87 26.40
CA ASP A 173 -8.49 -9.44 27.26
C ASP A 173 -7.17 -9.99 26.70
N GLU A 174 -6.44 -9.14 25.99
CA GLU A 174 -5.16 -9.48 25.37
C GLU A 174 -4.08 -9.84 26.40
N ALA A 175 -4.05 -9.16 27.54
CA ALA A 175 -3.02 -9.35 28.55
C ALA A 175 -3.12 -10.74 29.22
N ASN A 176 -4.34 -11.25 29.39
CA ASN A 176 -4.59 -12.53 30.04
C ASN A 176 -5.08 -13.64 29.10
N SER A 177 -5.26 -13.36 27.81
CA SER A 177 -5.84 -14.27 26.80
C SER A 177 -7.21 -14.84 27.21
N ARG A 178 -8.15 -13.95 27.54
CA ARG A 178 -9.49 -14.34 28.03
C ARG A 178 -10.61 -13.71 27.19
N LEU A 179 -11.67 -14.47 26.96
CA LEU A 179 -12.91 -13.99 26.34
C LEU A 179 -13.94 -13.61 27.42
N GLY A 180 -14.35 -12.35 27.42
CA GLY A 180 -15.44 -11.81 28.22
C GLY A 180 -16.72 -11.65 27.39
N ILE A 181 -17.84 -12.13 27.93
CA ILE A 181 -19.19 -11.86 27.42
C ILE A 181 -19.96 -11.12 28.51
N GLY A 182 -20.42 -9.90 28.23
CA GLY A 182 -21.04 -9.00 29.22
C GLY A 182 -20.07 -8.40 30.23
N THR A 183 -18.75 -8.56 30.04
CA THR A 183 -17.71 -8.01 30.92
C THR A 183 -16.43 -7.72 30.13
N SER A 184 -15.77 -6.61 30.47
CA SER A 184 -14.43 -6.25 29.99
C SER A 184 -13.30 -6.63 30.97
N SER A 185 -13.62 -7.34 32.04
CA SER A 185 -12.65 -7.81 33.04
C SER A 185 -12.88 -9.30 33.35
N PRO A 186 -12.65 -10.19 32.37
CA PRO A 186 -12.82 -11.63 32.55
C PRO A 186 -11.84 -12.21 33.59
N SER A 187 -12.35 -12.96 34.56
CA SER A 187 -11.54 -13.63 35.60
C SER A 187 -11.12 -15.05 35.23
N THR A 188 -11.72 -15.63 34.19
CA THR A 188 -11.48 -16.98 33.67
C THR A 188 -11.32 -16.94 32.15
N LEU A 189 -10.85 -18.03 31.54
CA LEU A 189 -10.63 -18.12 30.07
C LEU A 189 -11.86 -17.73 29.26
N LEU A 190 -13.03 -18.21 29.67
CA LEU A 190 -14.33 -17.71 29.23
C LEU A 190 -15.08 -17.23 30.48
N HIS A 191 -15.43 -15.95 30.52
CA HIS A 191 -16.26 -15.37 31.58
C HIS A 191 -17.51 -14.78 30.95
N VAL A 192 -18.67 -15.40 31.22
CA VAL A 192 -19.97 -14.83 30.87
C VAL A 192 -20.56 -14.16 32.10
N TYR A 193 -20.60 -12.83 32.09
CA TYR A 193 -21.25 -12.03 33.11
C TYR A 193 -22.71 -11.82 32.74
N GLY A 194 -23.54 -12.81 33.10
CA GLY A 194 -24.97 -12.84 32.80
C GLY A 194 -25.53 -14.26 32.72
N THR A 195 -26.77 -14.38 32.26
CA THR A 195 -27.44 -15.67 32.08
C THR A 195 -26.99 -16.35 30.78
N SER A 196 -26.72 -17.65 30.85
CA SER A 196 -26.37 -18.48 29.68
C SER A 196 -27.27 -19.71 29.60
N THR A 197 -27.63 -20.11 28.38
CA THR A 197 -28.26 -21.41 28.10
C THR A 197 -27.23 -22.34 27.45
N LEU A 198 -26.87 -23.42 28.15
CA LEU A 198 -25.90 -24.40 27.68
C LEU A 198 -26.59 -25.76 27.53
N HIS A 199 -26.39 -26.43 26.40
CA HIS A 199 -27.07 -27.71 26.11
C HIS A 199 -26.26 -28.93 26.53
N ASN A 200 -24.93 -28.88 26.45
CA ASN A 200 -24.06 -29.98 26.84
C ASN A 200 -22.85 -29.41 27.59
N VAL A 201 -22.75 -29.71 28.87
CA VAL A 201 -21.57 -29.37 29.69
C VAL A 201 -20.94 -30.69 30.11
N LEU A 202 -19.95 -31.13 29.35
CA LEU A 202 -19.28 -32.41 29.56
C LEU A 202 -18.00 -32.22 30.38
N PRO A 203 -17.80 -32.99 31.47
CA PRO A 203 -16.52 -33.07 32.15
C PRO A 203 -15.50 -33.88 31.34
N GLN A 204 -14.29 -34.03 31.87
CA GLN A 204 -13.18 -34.78 31.24
C GLN A 204 -13.10 -36.22 31.78
N THR A 205 -12.23 -37.05 31.21
CA THR A 205 -12.03 -38.46 31.62
C THR A 205 -11.44 -38.63 33.01
N THR A 206 -10.92 -37.55 33.59
CA THR A 206 -10.40 -37.50 34.96
C THR A 206 -11.24 -36.56 35.80
N ASN A 207 -11.15 -36.70 37.12
CA ASN A 207 -11.80 -35.83 38.10
C ASN A 207 -11.03 -34.51 38.35
N THR A 208 -10.20 -34.08 37.39
CA THR A 208 -9.36 -32.88 37.52
C THR A 208 -10.16 -31.57 37.60
N TYR A 209 -11.38 -31.55 37.04
CA TYR A 209 -12.19 -30.33 36.91
C TYR A 209 -13.49 -30.41 37.71
N THR A 210 -13.88 -29.28 38.31
CA THR A 210 -15.08 -29.17 39.14
C THR A 210 -16.17 -28.33 38.47
N LEU A 211 -17.42 -28.56 38.86
CA LEU A 211 -18.52 -27.63 38.63
C LEU A 211 -18.67 -26.75 39.88
N GLY A 212 -18.27 -25.49 39.77
CA GLY A 212 -18.23 -24.55 40.91
C GLY A 212 -17.05 -24.76 41.85
N SER A 213 -17.05 -24.00 42.95
CA SER A 213 -16.05 -24.00 44.02
C SER A 213 -16.63 -23.40 45.31
N SER A 214 -15.84 -23.33 46.38
CA SER A 214 -16.23 -22.65 47.61
C SER A 214 -16.49 -21.15 47.45
N THR A 215 -15.88 -20.51 46.44
CA THR A 215 -16.08 -19.09 46.11
C THR A 215 -17.17 -18.88 45.05
N TYR A 216 -17.40 -19.89 44.21
CA TYR A 216 -18.37 -19.84 43.09
C TYR A 216 -19.37 -20.98 43.20
N LYS A 217 -20.51 -20.71 43.85
CA LYS A 217 -21.53 -21.70 44.16
C LYS A 217 -22.77 -21.54 43.29
N TRP A 218 -23.42 -22.66 43.03
CA TRP A 218 -24.75 -22.67 42.44
C TRP A 218 -25.75 -22.43 43.57
N ALA A 219 -26.72 -21.55 43.36
CA ALA A 219 -27.79 -21.34 44.33
C ALA A 219 -28.71 -22.57 44.40
N ASN A 220 -29.01 -23.18 43.24
CA ASN A 220 -29.87 -24.35 43.11
C ASN A 220 -29.42 -25.22 41.92
N LEU A 221 -29.76 -26.52 41.98
CA LEU A 221 -29.68 -27.44 40.84
C LEU A 221 -31.10 -27.93 40.53
N TYR A 222 -31.63 -27.54 39.37
CA TYR A 222 -32.93 -28.01 38.87
C TYR A 222 -32.68 -29.01 37.74
N ALA A 223 -32.66 -30.29 38.07
CA ALA A 223 -32.42 -31.38 37.12
C ALA A 223 -33.56 -32.39 37.14
N ALA A 224 -33.93 -32.94 35.97
CA ALA A 224 -34.91 -34.01 35.88
C ALA A 224 -34.38 -35.31 36.52
N THR A 225 -33.11 -35.63 36.28
CA THR A 225 -32.37 -36.72 36.93
C THR A 225 -30.93 -36.28 37.19
N THR A 226 -30.25 -36.94 38.12
CA THR A 226 -28.81 -36.73 38.36
C THR A 226 -28.18 -38.07 38.71
N THR A 227 -26.97 -38.32 38.20
CA THR A 227 -26.13 -39.47 38.56
C THR A 227 -24.85 -38.92 39.17
N ILE A 228 -24.51 -39.34 40.39
CA ILE A 228 -23.29 -38.93 41.09
C ILE A 228 -22.50 -40.20 41.41
N GLY A 229 -21.29 -40.32 40.86
CA GLY A 229 -20.54 -41.58 40.82
C GLY A 229 -19.76 -41.93 42.09
N ASP A 230 -19.30 -40.92 42.83
CA ASP A 230 -18.47 -41.10 44.02
C ASP A 230 -19.24 -40.73 45.31
N THR A 231 -18.57 -40.07 46.25
CA THR A 231 -19.16 -39.66 47.54
C THR A 231 -20.06 -38.44 47.36
N ILE A 232 -21.28 -38.52 47.92
CA ILE A 232 -22.16 -37.37 48.11
C ILE A 232 -21.91 -36.81 49.52
N VAL A 233 -21.46 -35.56 49.61
CA VAL A 233 -21.33 -34.85 50.89
C VAL A 233 -22.46 -33.84 51.02
N ILE A 234 -23.29 -34.00 52.06
CA ILE A 234 -24.38 -33.09 52.37
C ILE A 234 -23.94 -32.25 53.57
N GLY A 235 -23.52 -31.01 53.31
CA GLY A 235 -23.05 -30.08 54.33
C GLY A 235 -24.17 -29.36 55.10
N THR A 236 -25.41 -29.76 54.90
CA THR A 236 -26.61 -29.23 55.58
C THR A 236 -27.12 -30.25 56.59
N ASP A 237 -27.79 -29.79 57.64
CA ASP A 237 -28.38 -30.67 58.66
C ASP A 237 -29.71 -31.31 58.21
N SER A 238 -30.21 -30.95 57.03
CA SER A 238 -31.52 -31.37 56.53
C SER A 238 -31.47 -31.87 55.09
N ILE A 239 -32.22 -32.94 54.85
CA ILE A 239 -32.58 -33.49 53.54
C ILE A 239 -34.10 -33.56 53.53
N SER A 240 -34.73 -32.91 52.56
CA SER A 240 -36.20 -32.89 52.42
C SER A 240 -36.60 -33.40 51.05
N ALA A 241 -37.60 -34.27 51.02
CA ALA A 241 -38.26 -34.75 49.81
C ALA A 241 -39.76 -34.50 49.94
N THR A 242 -40.40 -34.09 48.85
CA THR A 242 -41.86 -33.90 48.79
C THR A 242 -42.62 -35.21 48.50
N SER A 243 -41.88 -36.29 48.25
CA SER A 243 -42.37 -37.65 48.02
C SER A 243 -41.48 -38.64 48.79
N THR A 244 -41.54 -39.92 48.45
CA THR A 244 -40.69 -40.94 49.07
C THR A 244 -39.21 -40.67 48.83
N LEU A 245 -38.41 -40.67 49.91
CA LEU A 245 -36.95 -40.71 49.83
C LEU A 245 -36.48 -42.15 50.03
N THR A 246 -35.70 -42.68 49.07
CA THR A 246 -35.20 -44.05 49.09
C THR A 246 -33.68 -44.07 48.96
N ILE A 247 -33.01 -44.83 49.84
CA ILE A 247 -31.60 -45.22 49.69
C ILE A 247 -31.57 -46.71 49.38
N SER A 248 -30.94 -47.08 48.27
CA SER A 248 -30.93 -48.46 47.75
C SER A 248 -29.58 -48.82 47.14
N THR A 249 -29.25 -50.11 47.15
CA THR A 249 -28.18 -50.68 46.31
C THR A 249 -28.81 -51.78 45.45
N ASP A 250 -28.39 -51.92 44.19
CA ASP A 250 -28.85 -52.99 43.28
C ASP A 250 -30.39 -53.15 43.23
N ASN A 251 -31.11 -52.03 43.14
CA ASN A 251 -32.58 -51.97 43.13
C ASN A 251 -33.28 -52.51 44.39
N SER A 252 -32.55 -52.76 45.48
CA SER A 252 -33.11 -53.17 46.78
C SER A 252 -33.11 -51.99 47.75
N ALA A 253 -34.29 -51.57 48.21
CA ALA A 253 -34.42 -50.46 49.14
C ALA A 253 -33.94 -50.85 50.55
N HIS A 254 -32.96 -50.11 51.07
CA HIS A 254 -32.39 -50.32 52.40
C HIS A 254 -32.94 -49.34 53.42
N LEU A 255 -33.14 -48.08 53.02
CA LEU A 255 -33.80 -47.05 53.83
C LEU A 255 -34.90 -46.38 53.01
N ILE A 256 -36.09 -46.28 53.57
CA ILE A 256 -37.23 -45.55 52.99
C ILE A 256 -37.78 -44.57 54.03
N LEU A 257 -38.02 -43.32 53.60
CA LEU A 257 -38.88 -42.38 54.30
C LEU A 257 -40.11 -42.12 53.43
N SER A 258 -41.28 -42.56 53.89
CA SER A 258 -42.53 -42.33 53.18
C SER A 258 -43.02 -40.87 53.37
N PRO A 259 -43.90 -40.37 52.48
CA PRO A 259 -44.56 -39.07 52.68
C PRO A 259 -45.38 -38.97 53.97
N SER A 260 -45.75 -40.10 54.57
CA SER A 260 -46.48 -40.18 55.85
C SER A 260 -45.57 -40.15 57.09
N GLY A 261 -44.25 -40.05 56.91
CA GLY A 261 -43.27 -40.00 57.99
C GLY A 261 -42.83 -41.36 58.53
N ASN A 262 -43.20 -42.47 57.89
CA ASN A 262 -42.77 -43.80 58.32
C ASN A 262 -41.35 -44.07 57.81
N VAL A 263 -40.50 -44.61 58.68
CA VAL A 263 -39.13 -45.01 58.36
C VAL A 263 -39.06 -46.53 58.22
N GLY A 264 -38.65 -47.01 57.06
CA GLY A 264 -38.38 -48.41 56.80
C GLY A 264 -36.89 -48.69 56.71
N ILE A 265 -36.41 -49.67 57.47
CA ILE A 265 -35.06 -50.22 57.33
C ILE A 265 -35.20 -51.68 56.86
N GLY A 266 -34.70 -51.98 55.66
CA GLY A 266 -34.82 -53.30 55.04
C GLY A 266 -36.24 -53.73 54.65
N THR A 267 -37.22 -52.80 54.68
CA THR A 267 -38.61 -53.03 54.25
C THR A 267 -39.03 -52.02 53.20
N ALA A 268 -39.65 -52.50 52.12
CA ALA A 268 -40.10 -51.67 50.99
C ALA A 268 -41.39 -50.87 51.30
N ILE A 269 -42.14 -51.25 52.35
CA ILE A 269 -43.44 -50.67 52.70
C ILE A 269 -43.50 -50.48 54.21
N PRO A 270 -42.89 -49.42 54.75
CA PRO A 270 -42.95 -49.14 56.19
C PRO A 270 -44.37 -48.70 56.59
N SER A 271 -45.00 -49.47 57.46
CA SER A 271 -46.21 -49.07 58.19
C SER A 271 -45.84 -48.51 59.56
N ALA A 272 -46.80 -47.83 60.19
CA ALA A 272 -46.69 -47.41 61.59
C ALA A 272 -46.53 -48.61 62.54
#